data_AF-A0A0V0GUX9-F1
#
_entry.id   AF-A0A0V0GUX9-F1
#
_cell.length_a   1.000
_cell.length_b   1.000
_cell.length_c   1.000
_cell.angle_alpha   90.00
_cell.angle_beta   90.00
_cell.angle_gamma   90.00
#
_symmetry.space_group_name_H-M   'P 1'
#
loop_
_entity.id
_entity.type
_entity.pdbx_description
1 polymer ?
#
loop_
_entity_poly.entity_id
_entity_poly.type
_entity_poly.pdbx_seq_one_letter_code
_entity_poly.pdbx_strand_id
1 'polypeptide(L)' 'MEWLTTLFNKVFKMAKMSKEWKWITMIPLYKNKGDIHSCNNYRGIKLLSYTIKVWERVVELRVRRGVSIFEKHF' A
#
# COMPACT_ATOMS: atom_id res chain seq x y z
N MET A 1 19.63 7.24 0.35
CA MET A 1 18.20 7.43 0.01
C MET A 1 17.97 7.73 -1.47
N GLU A 2 18.95 8.30 -2.18
CA GLU A 2 18.82 8.72 -3.59
C GLU A 2 18.34 7.63 -4.54
N TRP A 3 18.82 6.39 -4.37
CA TRP A 3 18.40 5.27 -5.21
C TRP A 3 16.89 5.00 -5.16
N LEU A 4 16.29 4.95 -3.96
CA LEU A 4 14.84 4.74 -3.81
C LEU A 4 14.06 5.90 -4.43
N THR A 5 14.51 7.13 -4.21
CA THR A 5 13.88 8.32 -4.79
C THR A 5 13.91 8.26 -6.32
N THR A 6 15.06 7.92 -6.91
CA THR A 6 15.22 7.76 -8.36
C THR A 6 14.32 6.65 -8.91
N LEU A 7 14.30 5.49 -8.25
CA LEU A 7 13.44 4.37 -8.61
C LEU A 7 11.97 4.77 -8.61
N PHE A 8 11.48 5.33 -7.51
CA PHE A 8 10.10 5.77 -7.33
C PHE A 8 9.69 6.83 -8.35
N ASN A 9 10.57 7.79 -8.64
CA ASN A 9 10.31 8.79 -9.66
C ASN A 9 10.24 8.18 -11.06
N LYS A 10 11.07 7.18 -11.37
CA LYS A 10 11.02 6.45 -12.64
C LYS A 10 9.72 5.65 -12.77
N VAL A 11 9.33 4.90 -11.74
CA VAL A 11 8.07 4.17 -11.67
C VAL A 11 6.88 5.10 -11.87
N PHE A 12 6.87 6.27 -11.21
CA PHE A 12 5.82 7.26 -11.34
C PHE A 12 5.71 7.79 -12.77
N LYS A 13 6.83 8.23 -13.36
CA LYS A 13 6.86 8.80 -14.72
C LYS A 13 6.48 7.79 -15.80
N MET A 14 6.92 6.54 -15.64
CA MET A 14 6.68 5.49 -16.63
C MET A 14 5.32 4.80 -16.45
N ALA A 15 4.63 5.05 -15.33
CA ALA A 15 3.43 4.31 -14.91
C ALA A 15 3.61 2.77 -14.95
N LYS A 16 4.86 2.30 -14.82
CA LYS A 16 5.24 0.88 -14.90
C LYS A 16 5.82 0.44 -13.57
N MET A 17 5.13 -0.51 -12.95
CA MET A 17 5.54 -1.18 -11.72
C MET A 17 6.00 -2.61 -12.04
N SER A 18 7.01 -3.10 -11.33
CA SER A 18 7.42 -4.51 -11.44
C SER A 18 6.27 -5.44 -11.03
N LYS A 19 6.25 -6.67 -11.54
CA LYS A 19 5.14 -7.61 -11.27
C LYS A 19 5.15 -8.06 -9.81
N GLU A 20 6.34 -8.25 -9.25
CA GLU A 20 6.60 -8.65 -7.86
C GLU A 20 5.98 -7.66 -6.87
N TRP A 21 6.01 -6.38 -7.23
CA TRP A 21 5.46 -5.26 -6.47
C TRP A 21 3.92 -5.19 -6.50
N LYS A 22 3.27 -5.96 -7.38
CA LYS A 22 1.81 -6.06 -7.44
C LYS A 22 1.25 -7.16 -6.54
N TRP A 23 2.10 -8.04 -6.02
CA TRP A 23 1.68 -9.16 -5.19
C TRP A 23 1.78 -8.80 -3.72
N ILE A 24 0.69 -9.10 -3.00
CA ILE A 24 0.57 -8.90 -1.55
C ILE A 24 0.14 -10.24 -0.98
N THR A 25 0.84 -10.72 0.03
CA THR A 25 0.43 -11.93 0.73
C THR A 25 -0.58 -11.55 1.79
N MET A 26 -1.82 -12.04 1.67
CA MET A 26 -2.83 -11.90 2.72
C MET A 26 -2.73 -13.09 3.67
N ILE A 27 -2.54 -12.81 4.97
CA ILE A 27 -2.56 -13.84 6.01
C ILE A 27 -3.79 -13.63 6.89
N PRO A 28 -4.63 -14.66 7.09
CA PRO A 28 -5.69 -14.60 8.08
C PRO A 28 -5.10 -14.74 9.48
N LEU A 29 -5.28 -13.72 10.32
CA LEU A 29 -4.92 -13.75 11.74
C LEU A 29 -6.16 -14.03 12.59
N TYR A 30 -6.12 -15.10 13.37
CA TYR A 30 -7.24 -15.45 14.26
C TYR A 30 -7.42 -14.39 15.35
N LYS A 31 -8.66 -13.97 15.61
CA LYS A 31 -9.00 -12.94 16.61
C LYS A 31 -8.99 -13.46 18.05
N ASN A 32 -8.62 -14.73 18.28
CA ASN A 32 -8.67 -15.40 19.59
C ASN A 32 -10.06 -15.37 20.24
N LYS A 33 -11.13 -15.39 19.44
CA LYS A 33 -12.51 -15.40 19.92
C LYS A 33 -13.43 -16.15 18.96
N GLY A 34 -14.37 -16.90 19.53
CA GLY A 34 -15.42 -17.62 18.79
C GLY A 34 -14.95 -18.98 18.28
N ASP A 35 -15.68 -19.50 17.29
CA ASP A 35 -15.36 -20.75 16.61
C ASP A 35 -14.21 -20.57 15.60
N ILE A 36 -13.22 -21.48 15.63
CA ILE A 36 -12.07 -21.48 14.72
C ILE A 36 -12.47 -21.79 13.28
N HIS A 37 -13.60 -22.44 13.05
CA HIS A 37 -14.09 -22.75 11.70
C HIS A 37 -14.86 -21.58 11.05
N SER A 38 -15.16 -20.52 11.82
CA SER A 38 -15.86 -19.35 11.29
C SER A 38 -14.90 -18.32 10.71
N CYS A 39 -14.99 -18.06 9.40
CA CYS A 39 -14.15 -17.07 8.69
C CYS A 39 -14.23 -15.66 9.30
N ASN A 40 -15.37 -15.29 9.90
CA ASN A 40 -15.57 -13.98 10.52
C ASN A 40 -14.67 -13.76 11.74
N ASN A 41 -14.13 -14.83 12.34
CA ASN A 41 -13.23 -14.77 13.48
C ASN A 41 -11.77 -14.55 13.09
N TYR A 42 -11.50 -14.28 11.81
CA TYR A 42 -10.17 -13.91 11.32
C TYR A 42 -10.12 -12.45 10.88
N ARG A 43 -8.92 -11.86 10.93
CA ARG A 43 -8.58 -10.55 10.39
C ARG A 43 -7.54 -10.74 9.30
N GLY A 44 -7.81 -10.28 8.09
CA GLY A 44 -6.80 -10.26 7.04
C GLY A 44 -5.69 -9.26 7.36
N ILE A 45 -4.45 -9.72 7.38
CA ILE A 45 -3.24 -8.88 7.43
C ILE A 45 -2.55 -8.95 6.08
N LYS A 46 -2.21 -7.78 5.53
CA LYS A 46 -1.42 -7.66 4.31
C LYS A 46 0.06 -7.65 4.66
N LEU A 47 0.80 -8.62 4.14
CA LEU A 47 2.26 -8.60 4.13
C LEU A 47 2.73 -7.97 2.82
N LEU A 48 3.42 -6.84 2.96
CA LEU A 48 3.96 -6.05 1.87
C LEU A 48 5.48 -6.04 1.99
N SER A 49 6.18 -5.99 0.86
CA SER A 49 7.61 -5.71 0.87
C SER A 49 7.85 -4.32 1.46
N TYR A 50 9.00 -4.13 2.10
CA TYR A 50 9.36 -2.84 2.70
C TYR A 50 9.34 -1.71 1.67
N THR A 51 9.83 -1.97 0.46
CA THR A 51 9.83 -1.01 -0.65
C THR A 51 8.44 -0.58 -1.07
N ILE A 52 7.48 -1.51 -1.12
CA ILE A 52 6.08 -1.18 -1.42
C ILE A 52 5.45 -0.36 -0.32
N LYS A 53 5.70 -0.70 0.94
CA LYS A 53 5.14 0.05 2.07
C LYS A 53 5.56 1.53 2.05
N VAL A 54 6.81 1.80 1.68
CA VAL A 54 7.30 3.17 1.46
C VAL A 54 6.62 3.81 0.25
N TRP A 55 6.49 3.08 -0.86
CA TRP A 55 5.81 3.59 -2.06
C TRP A 55 4.34 3.95 -1.82
N GLU A 56 3.58 3.11 -1.10
CA GLU A 56 2.19 3.37 -0.73
C GLU A 56 2.05 4.70 0.02
N ARG A 57 2.93 4.95 1.00
CA ARG A 57 2.94 6.21 1.76
C ARG A 57 3.25 7.41 0.87
N VAL A 58 4.17 7.24 -0.07
CA VAL A 58 4.54 8.29 -1.03
C VAL A 58 3.37 8.63 -1.97
N VAL A 59 2.64 7.62 -2.45
CA VAL A 59 1.45 7.81 -3.29
C VAL A 59 0.31 8.44 -2.49
N GLU A 60 0.02 7.93 -1.28
CA GLU A 60 -1.00 8.48 -0.36
C GLU A 60 -0.80 9.98 -0.14
N LEU A 61 0.43 10.41 0.19
CA LEU A 61 0.74 11.81 0.43
C LEU A 61 0.56 12.68 -0.82
N ARG A 62 0.87 12.17 -2.01
CA ARG A 62 0.67 12.90 -3.27
C ARG A 62 -0.81 13.05 -3.60
N VAL A 63 -1.58 11.98 -3.47
CA VAL A 63 -3.03 12.01 -3.69
C VAL A 63 -3.69 12.98 -2.72
N ARG A 64 -3.37 12.91 -1.42
CA ARG A 64 -3.91 13.83 -0.42
C ARG A 64 -3.62 15.29 -0.74
N ARG A 65 -2.38 15.61 -1.14
CA ARG A 65 -2.02 16.97 -1.58
C ARG A 65 -2.86 17.41 -2.78
N GLY A 66 -3.06 16.55 -3.77
CA GLY A 66 -3.90 16.85 -4.92
C GLY A 66 -5.36 17.15 -4.53
N VAL A 67 -5.96 16.34 -3.66
CA VAL A 67 -7.33 16.55 -3.15
C VAL A 67 -7.43 17.85 -2.35
N SER A 68 -6.49 18.11 -1.42
CA SER A 68 -6.49 19.35 -0.64
C SER A 68 -6.26 20.60 -1.47
N ILE A 69 -5.58 20.51 -2.62
CA ILE A 69 -5.46 21.62 -3.56
C ILE A 69 -6.82 21.86 -4.22
N PHE A 70 -7.48 20.80 -4.70
CA PHE A 70 -8.80 20.88 -5.33
C PHE A 70 -9.85 21.51 -4.39
N GLU A 71 -9.91 21.09 -3.13
CA GLU A 71 -10.82 21.65 -2.12
C GLU A 71 -10.58 23.13 -1.80
N LYS A 72 -9.38 23.66 -2.04
CA LYS A 72 -9.05 25.08 -1.79
C LYS A 72 -9.36 25.99 -2.96
N HIS A 73 -9.63 25.43 -4.13
CA HIS A 73 -9.93 26.18 -5.36
C HIS A 73 -11.44 26.24 -5.66
N PHE A 74 -12.28 25.64 -4.81
CA PHE A 74 -13.73 25.77 -4.77
C PHE A 74 -14.15 26.43 -3.47
#